data_AF-A0A7Y5MSD4-F1
#
_entry.id   AF-A0A7Y5MSD4-F1
#
_cell.length_a   1.000
_cell.length_b   1.000
_cell.length_c   1.000
_cell.angle_alpha   90.00
_cell.angle_beta   90.00
_cell.angle_gamma   90.00
#
_symmetry.space_group_name_H-M   'P 1'
#
loop_
_entity.id
_entity.type
_entity.pdbx_description
1 polymer ?
#
loop_
_entity_poly.entity_id
_entity_poly.type
_entity_poly.pdbx_seq_one_letter_code
_entity_poly.pdbx_strand_id
1 'polypeptide(L)'
;EEEEEEEEEEEVEVEEEVEEEEEDEEEEEEATAGVKVEIVSNSTAESIGLMDEDVIHSINGYKMIDWSDISTAVSAMKPGEKIVVEYEREGKKGKVEGVVQSQAERIKLAEKQKQEPVNYAFLGIHSNEIDEDKASKLGFETPFGSYISLVVKGTAAEKAGLKPFDYVYGIDDYRVSESKNLTDILRKYKADTKATVHFIRNGKKESVEVTFGKRSDTPQIEEETDKCKSPFLGVNEAESDDENVDGVAVAPIKKSTAEELGIQRGDVITKINGARIVDWTDLGVAVDACEVGKDITVQFLRNGKEMTATKPMKSYCDTKPYTEWGWNDGEIHIFSAEGDDEDEAKEEEATGVMGRPEALDLSKVKVAVEDLTQQESDDMRTKYNMNMAPSNELRVNDLGLFPNPDQGAFRLQFELPEQGTTSIRIYNAAGRSIYDYDLGSYSGPFSDEVDISQNGPGAYYLEITQGTKRLTKKVVLQKVVN
;
A
#
# COMPACT_ATOMS: atom_id res chain seq x y z
N GLU A 1 -11.06 109.63 16.28
CA GLU A 1 -9.84 110.31 16.76
C GLU A 1 -9.21 109.28 17.69
N GLU A 2 -8.40 108.40 17.09
CA GLU A 2 -6.91 108.47 17.11
C GLU A 2 -6.41 107.95 18.47
N GLU A 3 -5.44 107.05 18.65
CA GLU A 3 -4.42 106.35 17.86
C GLU A 3 -3.84 105.25 18.81
N GLU A 4 -2.74 104.57 18.42
CA GLU A 4 -1.90 103.58 19.15
C GLU A 4 -2.23 102.11 18.82
N GLU A 5 -1.52 101.43 17.90
CA GLU A 5 -0.13 100.86 17.97
C GLU A 5 0.00 99.86 19.14
N GLU A 6 0.59 98.66 19.08
CA GLU A 6 1.34 97.84 18.11
C GLU A 6 1.53 96.42 18.76
N GLU A 7 2.06 95.44 18.01
CA GLU A 7 2.75 94.19 18.44
C GLU A 7 1.90 92.98 18.93
N GLU A 8 1.82 91.89 18.14
CA GLU A 8 2.64 90.64 18.18
C GLU A 8 2.13 89.66 19.28
N GLU A 9 1.84 88.36 19.09
CA GLU A 9 2.21 87.32 18.14
C GLU A 9 1.13 86.20 18.19
N GLU A 10 1.05 85.48 17.08
CA GLU A 10 0.52 84.13 16.78
C GLU A 10 -0.21 83.31 17.88
N GLU A 11 -1.44 82.88 17.57
CA GLU A 11 -1.75 81.46 17.27
C GLU A 11 -3.22 81.38 16.82
N VAL A 12 -3.43 81.06 15.53
CA VAL A 12 -4.74 80.85 14.92
C VAL A 12 -4.91 79.34 14.72
N GLU A 13 -5.81 78.73 15.50
CA GLU A 13 -6.47 77.48 15.11
C GLU A 13 -7.90 77.83 14.67
N VAL A 14 -8.15 77.77 13.36
CA VAL A 14 -9.49 77.68 12.77
C VAL A 14 -9.46 76.59 11.71
N GLU A 15 -10.27 75.57 11.99
CA GLU A 15 -11.03 74.68 11.11
C GLU A 15 -10.76 74.76 9.60
N GLU A 16 -10.43 73.61 8.99
CA GLU A 16 -10.89 73.32 7.63
C GLU A 16 -11.25 71.83 7.51
N GLU A 17 -12.51 71.61 7.15
CA GLU A 17 -13.09 70.36 6.69
C GLU A 17 -12.36 69.87 5.43
N VAL A 18 -11.97 68.60 5.40
CA VAL A 18 -11.71 67.88 4.14
C VAL A 18 -12.47 66.57 4.23
N GLU A 19 -13.55 66.51 3.46
CA GLU A 19 -14.15 65.27 2.97
C GLU A 19 -13.05 64.49 2.23
N GLU A 20 -12.56 63.40 2.81
CA GLU A 20 -11.85 62.38 2.06
C GLU A 20 -12.78 61.18 1.87
N GLU A 21 -12.97 60.90 0.58
CA GLU A 21 -13.84 59.94 -0.04
C GLU A 21 -13.59 58.54 0.56
N GLU A 22 -14.64 57.93 1.12
CA GLU A 22 -14.65 56.49 1.35
C GLU A 22 -14.70 55.82 -0.04
N GLU A 23 -13.52 55.54 -0.59
CA GLU A 23 -13.37 54.52 -1.61
C GLU A 23 -13.74 53.18 -0.96
N ASP A 24 -15.01 52.81 -1.14
CA ASP A 24 -15.47 51.43 -1.02
C ASP A 24 -14.66 50.58 -2.02
N GLU A 25 -13.47 50.14 -1.61
CA GLU A 25 -12.83 48.97 -2.19
C GLU A 25 -13.74 47.78 -1.86
N GLU A 26 -14.67 47.50 -2.77
CA GLU A 26 -15.25 46.18 -2.92
C GLU A 26 -14.08 45.21 -3.15
N GLU A 27 -13.49 44.70 -2.06
CA GLU A 27 -12.70 43.48 -2.08
C GLU A 27 -13.62 42.41 -2.66
N GLU A 28 -13.48 42.15 -3.96
CA GLU A 28 -13.93 40.90 -4.55
C GLU A 28 -13.51 39.80 -3.57
N GLU A 29 -14.48 39.02 -3.06
CA GLU A 29 -14.20 37.78 -2.33
C GLU A 29 -13.48 36.83 -3.30
N GLU A 30 -12.18 37.07 -3.53
CA GLU A 30 -11.26 36.09 -4.05
C GLU A 30 -11.34 34.94 -3.06
N ALA A 31 -11.98 33.84 -3.48
CA ALA A 31 -12.09 32.60 -2.74
C ALA A 31 -10.81 32.40 -1.93
N THR A 32 -10.92 32.51 -0.60
CA THR A 32 -9.77 32.67 0.29
C THR A 32 -8.84 31.47 0.13
N ALA A 33 -7.81 31.64 -0.70
CA ALA A 33 -6.84 30.61 -0.97
C ALA A 33 -6.14 30.27 0.35
N GLY A 34 -6.32 29.04 0.80
CA GLY A 34 -5.83 28.57 2.07
C GLY A 34 -6.04 27.08 2.20
N VAL A 35 -5.11 26.42 2.87
CA VAL A 35 -5.10 24.97 3.01
C VAL A 35 -5.48 24.62 4.43
N LYS A 36 -6.64 23.98 4.63
CA LYS A 36 -7.02 23.44 5.93
C LYS A 36 -6.06 22.31 6.31
N VAL A 37 -5.43 22.42 7.47
CA VAL A 37 -4.40 21.48 7.96
C VAL A 37 -4.87 20.71 9.19
N GLU A 38 -4.26 19.54 9.36
CA GLU A 38 -4.34 18.71 10.57
C GLU A 38 -2.94 18.62 11.17
N ILE A 39 -2.84 18.75 12.48
CA ILE A 39 -1.58 18.96 13.18
C ILE A 39 -1.11 17.65 13.78
N VAL A 40 0.00 17.16 13.26
CA VAL A 40 0.59 15.91 13.74
C VAL A 40 1.24 16.14 15.12
N SER A 41 1.02 15.23 16.07
CA SER A 41 1.64 15.33 17.40
C SER A 41 3.17 15.32 17.36
N ASN A 42 3.75 16.03 18.31
CA ASN A 42 5.16 16.38 18.43
C ASN A 42 5.73 16.99 17.14
N SER A 43 4.93 17.63 16.28
CA SER A 43 5.44 18.26 15.05
C SER A 43 5.88 19.70 15.29
N THR A 44 6.62 20.25 14.31
CA THR A 44 6.88 21.70 14.23
C THR A 44 5.57 22.48 14.35
N ALA A 45 4.54 22.06 13.63
CA ALA A 45 3.25 22.76 13.57
C ALA A 45 2.54 22.78 14.94
N GLU A 46 2.56 21.66 15.67
CA GLU A 46 2.05 21.59 17.05
C GLU A 46 2.88 22.46 17.99
N SER A 47 4.21 22.40 17.86
CA SER A 47 5.14 23.15 18.74
C SER A 47 5.01 24.66 18.63
N ILE A 48 4.57 25.16 17.47
CA ILE A 48 4.33 26.59 17.21
C ILE A 48 2.87 27.00 17.46
N GLY A 49 2.01 26.08 17.92
CA GLY A 49 0.65 26.39 18.36
C GLY A 49 -0.42 26.38 17.26
N LEU A 50 -0.13 25.78 16.10
CA LEU A 50 -1.17 25.45 15.14
C LEU A 50 -2.06 24.34 15.72
N MET A 51 -3.33 24.34 15.32
CA MET A 51 -4.33 23.37 15.74
C MET A 51 -4.98 22.73 14.52
N ASP A 52 -5.60 21.57 14.75
CA ASP A 52 -6.43 20.93 13.73
C ASP A 52 -7.48 21.92 13.22
N GLU A 53 -7.77 21.85 11.92
CA GLU A 53 -8.71 22.69 11.21
C GLU A 53 -8.26 24.14 10.95
N ASP A 54 -7.04 24.53 11.35
CA ASP A 54 -6.44 25.79 10.94
C ASP A 54 -6.34 25.85 9.40
N VAL A 55 -6.67 27.00 8.81
CA VAL A 55 -6.52 27.25 7.37
C VAL A 55 -5.23 28.03 7.15
N ILE A 56 -4.22 27.41 6.55
CA ILE A 56 -2.94 28.06 6.30
C ILE A 56 -3.02 28.89 5.03
N HIS A 57 -2.79 30.19 5.15
CA HIS A 57 -2.77 31.11 4.02
C HIS A 57 -1.36 31.36 3.51
N SER A 58 -0.35 31.37 4.38
CA SER A 58 1.03 31.57 3.96
C SER A 58 2.05 30.84 4.82
N ILE A 59 3.14 30.41 4.18
CA ILE A 59 4.34 29.89 4.85
C ILE A 59 5.54 30.70 4.34
N ASN A 60 6.28 31.33 5.26
CA ASN A 60 7.42 32.21 4.96
C ASN A 60 7.10 33.31 3.92
N GLY A 61 5.84 33.79 3.90
CA GLY A 61 5.36 34.82 2.97
C GLY A 61 4.92 34.30 1.61
N TYR A 62 5.02 33.00 1.33
CA TYR A 62 4.46 32.38 0.12
C TYR A 62 3.02 31.97 0.35
N LYS A 63 2.11 32.33 -0.56
CA LYS A 63 0.68 31.97 -0.48
C LYS A 63 0.50 30.46 -0.68
N MET A 64 -0.30 29.85 0.18
CA MET A 64 -0.66 28.43 0.11
C MET A 64 -2.06 28.32 -0.49
N ILE A 65 -2.13 27.87 -1.74
CA ILE A 65 -3.41 27.68 -2.45
C ILE A 65 -3.85 26.23 -2.28
N ASP A 66 -2.91 25.29 -2.37
CA ASP A 66 -3.16 23.87 -2.21
C ASP A 66 -2.07 23.14 -1.41
N TRP A 67 -2.28 21.84 -1.18
CA TRP A 67 -1.32 21.00 -0.45
C TRP A 67 0.04 20.87 -1.12
N SER A 68 0.13 21.05 -2.45
CA SER A 68 1.39 20.99 -3.18
C SER A 68 2.27 22.20 -2.87
N ASP A 69 1.67 23.36 -2.63
CA ASP A 69 2.38 24.56 -2.15
C ASP A 69 2.97 24.34 -0.76
N ILE A 70 2.19 23.80 0.18
CA ILE A 70 2.67 23.48 1.54
C ILE A 70 3.80 22.48 1.48
N SER A 71 3.62 21.39 0.73
CA SER A 71 4.64 20.35 0.58
C SER A 71 5.93 20.95 0.02
N THR A 72 5.84 21.81 -1.00
CA THR A 72 6.99 22.47 -1.61
C THR A 72 7.67 23.42 -0.64
N ALA A 73 6.91 24.27 0.05
CA ALA A 73 7.41 25.25 0.99
C ALA A 73 8.15 24.58 2.16
N VAL A 74 7.61 23.49 2.70
CA VAL A 74 8.19 22.77 3.83
C VAL A 74 9.35 21.85 3.40
N SER A 75 9.25 21.17 2.25
CA SER A 75 10.31 20.26 1.75
C SER A 75 11.60 20.98 1.39
N ALA A 76 11.52 22.28 1.07
CA ALA A 76 12.69 23.11 0.83
C ALA A 76 13.44 23.50 2.11
N MET A 77 12.80 23.35 3.28
CA MET A 77 13.35 23.77 4.57
C MET A 77 14.23 22.68 5.20
N LYS A 78 15.23 23.11 5.97
CA LYS A 78 16.08 22.21 6.76
C LYS A 78 15.71 22.24 8.24
N PRO A 79 15.89 21.14 8.99
CA PRO A 79 15.80 21.18 10.44
C PRO A 79 16.68 22.29 11.03
N GLY A 80 16.12 23.11 11.91
CA GLY A 80 16.79 24.29 12.48
C GLY A 80 16.48 25.61 11.76
N GLU A 81 15.87 25.59 10.57
CA GLU A 81 15.46 26.81 9.88
C GLU A 81 14.21 27.43 10.49
N LYS A 82 14.10 28.76 10.41
CA LYS A 82 12.92 29.48 10.91
C LYS A 82 11.75 29.29 9.96
N ILE A 83 10.59 28.98 10.53
CA ILE A 83 9.32 28.93 9.81
C ILE A 83 8.37 29.96 10.40
N VAL A 84 7.67 30.67 9.52
CA VAL A 84 6.61 31.62 9.85
C VAL A 84 5.36 31.18 9.11
N VAL A 85 4.26 30.99 9.82
CA VAL A 85 2.99 30.51 9.26
C VAL A 85 1.89 31.49 9.60
N GLU A 86 1.16 31.94 8.58
CA GLU A 86 -0.06 32.72 8.73
C GLU A 86 -1.26 31.82 8.47
N TYR A 87 -2.18 31.78 9.44
CA TYR A 87 -3.30 30.86 9.47
C TYR A 87 -4.60 31.60 9.80
N GLU A 88 -5.73 30.95 9.58
CA GLU A 88 -7.04 31.36 10.04
C GLU A 88 -7.67 30.25 10.89
N ARG A 89 -8.17 30.62 12.07
CA ARG A 89 -8.88 29.73 12.99
C ARG A 89 -10.23 30.35 13.34
N GLU A 90 -11.32 29.64 13.03
CA GLU A 90 -12.69 30.11 13.27
C GLU A 90 -12.95 31.53 12.73
N GLY A 91 -12.46 31.84 11.52
CA GLY A 91 -12.61 33.17 10.91
C GLY A 91 -11.62 34.23 11.38
N LYS A 92 -10.69 33.90 12.29
CA LYS A 92 -9.69 34.84 12.82
C LYS A 92 -8.31 34.53 12.29
N LYS A 93 -7.69 35.52 11.62
CA LYS A 93 -6.30 35.44 11.16
C LYS A 93 -5.34 35.46 12.33
N GLY A 94 -4.31 34.63 12.25
CA GLY A 94 -3.24 34.47 13.23
C GLY A 94 -1.89 34.25 12.55
N LYS A 95 -0.81 34.47 13.30
CA LYS A 95 0.56 34.29 12.84
C LYS A 95 1.39 33.61 13.92
N VAL A 96 2.09 32.56 13.55
CA VAL A 96 2.97 31.80 14.44
C VAL A 96 4.35 31.64 13.80
N GLU A 97 5.37 31.58 14.65
CA GLU A 97 6.74 31.37 14.21
C GLU A 97 7.45 30.35 15.09
N GLY A 98 8.42 29.66 14.51
CA GLY A 98 9.27 28.76 15.26
C GLY A 98 10.38 28.20 14.40
N VAL A 99 10.85 27.02 14.78
CA VAL A 99 11.99 26.36 14.13
C VAL A 99 11.54 25.00 13.64
N VAL A 100 11.85 24.68 12.38
CA VAL A 100 11.56 23.37 11.80
C VAL A 100 12.30 22.30 12.58
N GLN A 101 11.56 21.39 13.20
CA GLN A 101 12.10 20.23 13.89
C GLN A 101 12.37 19.10 12.88
N SER A 102 13.37 18.26 13.17
CA SER A 102 13.53 17.03 12.38
C SER A 102 12.46 16.01 12.80
N GLN A 103 12.02 15.18 11.86
CA GLN A 103 11.10 14.08 12.17
C GLN A 103 11.70 13.12 13.21
N ALA A 104 13.03 13.00 13.26
CA ALA A 104 13.75 12.27 14.30
C ALA A 104 13.57 12.83 15.72
N GLU A 105 13.51 14.15 15.90
CA GLU A 105 13.22 14.72 17.22
C GLU A 105 11.81 14.39 17.66
N ARG A 106 10.85 14.36 16.72
CA ARG A 106 9.48 13.91 16.99
C ARG A 106 9.45 12.47 17.49
N ILE A 107 10.20 11.58 16.83
CA ILE A 107 10.30 10.16 17.21
C ILE A 107 10.95 10.03 18.59
N LYS A 108 12.07 10.73 18.86
CA LYS A 108 12.71 10.73 20.18
C LYS A 108 11.80 11.26 21.30
N LEU A 109 10.97 12.26 21.01
CA LEU A 109 9.95 12.79 21.93
C LEU A 109 8.82 11.77 22.16
N ALA A 110 8.36 11.11 21.09
CA ALA A 110 7.35 10.06 21.15
C ALA A 110 7.85 8.77 21.84
N GLU A 111 9.16 8.48 21.82
CA GLU A 111 9.76 7.35 22.55
C GLU A 111 10.02 7.68 24.04
N LYS A 112 10.42 8.91 24.35
CA LYS A 112 10.62 9.38 25.74
C LYS A 112 9.32 9.45 26.51
N GLN A 113 8.28 9.95 25.86
CA GLN A 113 6.93 9.87 26.38
C GLN A 113 6.50 8.42 26.15
N LYS A 114 6.45 7.56 27.18
CA LYS A 114 5.86 6.21 27.06
C LYS A 114 4.36 6.31 26.71
N GLN A 115 4.04 6.76 25.50
CA GLN A 115 2.68 6.70 24.98
C GLN A 115 2.42 5.24 24.62
N GLU A 116 1.23 4.76 24.96
CA GLU A 116 0.80 3.45 24.51
C GLU A 116 0.96 3.35 22.98
N PRO A 117 1.37 2.19 22.43
CA PRO A 117 1.42 2.02 20.99
C PRO A 117 0.09 2.49 20.40
N VAL A 118 0.16 3.45 19.47
CA VAL A 118 -1.03 4.01 18.83
C VAL A 118 -1.75 2.86 18.15
N ASN A 119 -2.92 2.48 18.67
CA ASN A 119 -3.75 1.46 18.06
C ASN A 119 -4.38 2.02 16.79
N TYR A 120 -3.65 1.96 15.68
CA TYR A 120 -4.15 2.34 14.37
C TYR A 120 -5.34 1.46 13.96
N ALA A 121 -6.21 2.03 13.14
CA ALA A 121 -7.30 1.30 12.54
C ALA A 121 -6.79 0.09 11.76
N PHE A 122 -7.40 -1.07 12.02
CA PHE A 122 -7.10 -2.30 11.31
C PHE A 122 -8.34 -2.82 10.59
N LEU A 123 -8.24 -2.97 9.27
CA LEU A 123 -9.31 -3.46 8.42
C LEU A 123 -9.36 -5.00 8.39
N GLY A 124 -8.20 -5.67 8.35
CA GLY A 124 -8.12 -7.13 8.34
C GLY A 124 -8.26 -7.76 6.96
N ILE A 125 -7.51 -7.24 6.00
CA ILE A 125 -7.45 -7.75 4.64
C ILE A 125 -5.99 -7.99 4.23
N HIS A 126 -5.80 -8.90 3.30
CA HIS A 126 -4.61 -8.96 2.45
C HIS A 126 -5.01 -8.47 1.07
N SER A 127 -4.15 -7.69 0.45
CA SER A 127 -4.36 -7.20 -0.90
C SER A 127 -3.09 -7.34 -1.71
N ASN A 128 -3.29 -7.42 -3.02
CA ASN A 128 -2.23 -7.30 -3.99
C ASN A 128 -2.33 -5.91 -4.62
N GLU A 129 -1.19 -5.38 -5.04
CA GLU A 129 -1.19 -4.31 -6.03
C GLU A 129 -1.43 -4.89 -7.43
N ILE A 130 -1.84 -4.01 -8.33
CA ILE A 130 -2.03 -4.33 -9.74
C ILE A 130 -1.28 -3.28 -10.57
N ASP A 131 -0.83 -3.67 -11.75
CA ASP A 131 -0.25 -2.73 -12.70
C ASP A 131 -1.33 -1.97 -13.50
N GLU A 132 -0.89 -1.00 -14.29
CA GLU A 132 -1.78 -0.19 -15.14
C GLU A 132 -2.55 -1.02 -16.17
N ASP A 133 -1.92 -2.06 -16.73
CA ASP A 133 -2.55 -2.93 -17.74
C ASP A 133 -3.71 -3.72 -17.11
N LYS A 134 -3.47 -4.37 -15.97
CA LYS A 134 -4.50 -5.10 -15.23
C LYS A 134 -5.58 -4.18 -14.70
N ALA A 135 -5.24 -3.00 -14.17
CA ALA A 135 -6.22 -2.00 -13.75
C ALA A 135 -7.14 -1.59 -14.91
N SER A 136 -6.55 -1.31 -16.07
CA SER A 136 -7.29 -0.95 -17.30
C SER A 136 -8.21 -2.09 -17.75
N LYS A 137 -7.71 -3.33 -17.78
CA LYS A 137 -8.49 -4.52 -18.12
C LYS A 137 -9.66 -4.72 -17.16
N LEU A 138 -9.46 -4.50 -15.86
CA LEU A 138 -10.51 -4.61 -14.83
C LEU A 138 -11.47 -3.41 -14.78
N GLY A 139 -11.14 -2.32 -15.47
CA GLY A 139 -11.95 -1.10 -15.53
C GLY A 139 -11.78 -0.19 -14.32
N PHE A 140 -10.61 -0.20 -13.68
CA PHE A 140 -10.28 0.68 -12.58
C PHE A 140 -9.61 1.96 -13.09
N GLU A 141 -9.95 3.11 -12.50
CA GLU A 141 -9.46 4.43 -12.93
C GLU A 141 -7.98 4.64 -12.61
N THR A 142 -7.45 3.88 -11.67
CA THR A 142 -6.08 3.98 -11.17
C THR A 142 -5.59 2.57 -10.78
N PRO A 143 -4.27 2.29 -10.84
CA PRO A 143 -3.69 1.06 -10.30
C PRO A 143 -3.42 1.14 -8.78
N PHE A 144 -3.49 2.32 -8.15
CA PHE A 144 -2.88 2.56 -6.82
C PHE A 144 -3.65 2.09 -5.59
N GLY A 145 -4.88 1.62 -5.76
CA GLY A 145 -5.71 1.00 -4.72
C GLY A 145 -5.29 -0.42 -4.36
N SER A 146 -6.03 -0.98 -3.40
CA SER A 146 -5.75 -2.29 -2.80
C SER A 146 -6.73 -3.32 -3.34
N TYR A 147 -6.24 -4.27 -4.13
CA TYR A 147 -7.06 -5.35 -4.69
C TYR A 147 -7.07 -6.54 -3.73
N ILE A 148 -8.20 -6.76 -3.05
CA ILE A 148 -8.29 -7.71 -1.94
C ILE A 148 -8.08 -9.15 -2.43
N SER A 149 -7.06 -9.80 -1.86
CA SER A 149 -6.74 -11.22 -2.10
C SER A 149 -7.25 -12.13 -0.97
N LEU A 150 -7.39 -11.61 0.24
CA LEU A 150 -8.04 -12.31 1.35
C LEU A 150 -8.70 -11.33 2.31
N VAL A 151 -9.83 -11.77 2.88
CA VAL A 151 -10.45 -11.14 4.04
C VAL A 151 -10.23 -12.05 5.24
N VAL A 152 -9.59 -11.53 6.29
CA VAL A 152 -9.25 -12.31 7.47
C VAL A 152 -10.50 -12.51 8.32
N LYS A 153 -10.78 -13.76 8.72
CA LYS A 153 -11.97 -14.11 9.51
C LYS A 153 -11.98 -13.37 10.85
N GLY A 154 -13.17 -12.93 11.27
CA GLY A 154 -13.41 -12.21 12.52
C GLY A 154 -13.05 -10.71 12.50
N THR A 155 -12.47 -10.21 11.42
CA THR A 155 -11.98 -8.83 11.32
C THR A 155 -13.06 -7.83 10.89
N ALA A 156 -12.71 -6.54 10.89
CA ALA A 156 -13.60 -5.46 10.49
C ALA A 156 -14.09 -5.60 9.03
N ALA A 157 -13.20 -6.01 8.13
CA ALA A 157 -13.51 -6.24 6.73
C ALA A 157 -14.55 -7.33 6.51
N GLU A 158 -14.41 -8.47 7.20
CA GLU A 158 -15.36 -9.58 7.10
C GLU A 158 -16.74 -9.15 7.63
N LYS A 159 -16.76 -8.48 8.80
CA LYS A 159 -18.00 -7.97 9.41
C LYS A 159 -18.71 -6.95 8.52
N ALA A 160 -17.94 -6.13 7.79
CA ALA A 160 -18.46 -5.19 6.82
C ALA A 160 -18.87 -5.85 5.49
N GLY A 161 -18.54 -7.12 5.27
CA GLY A 161 -18.87 -7.83 4.05
C GLY A 161 -18.01 -7.45 2.85
N LEU A 162 -16.78 -6.96 3.08
CA LEU A 162 -15.74 -6.93 2.06
C LEU A 162 -15.38 -8.37 1.67
N LYS A 163 -14.92 -8.55 0.44
CA LYS A 163 -14.66 -9.85 -0.17
C LYS A 163 -13.38 -9.82 -1.01
N PRO A 164 -12.76 -10.99 -1.27
CA PRO A 164 -11.76 -11.09 -2.33
C PRO A 164 -12.29 -10.52 -3.65
N PHE A 165 -11.39 -9.91 -4.42
CA PHE A 165 -11.66 -9.16 -5.65
C PHE A 165 -12.36 -7.81 -5.51
N ASP A 166 -12.64 -7.35 -4.29
CA ASP A 166 -12.95 -5.94 -4.09
C ASP A 166 -11.68 -5.10 -4.31
N TYR A 167 -11.85 -3.96 -4.96
CA TYR A 167 -10.76 -3.00 -5.16
C TYR A 167 -11.00 -1.76 -4.31
N VAL A 168 -10.30 -1.65 -3.19
CA VAL A 168 -10.44 -0.53 -2.25
C VAL A 168 -9.62 0.65 -2.76
N TYR A 169 -10.29 1.79 -2.95
CA TYR A 169 -9.66 3.01 -3.51
C TYR A 169 -9.77 4.24 -2.60
N GLY A 170 -10.39 4.11 -1.43
CA GLY A 170 -10.45 5.21 -0.46
C GLY A 170 -11.19 4.88 0.83
N ILE A 171 -11.02 5.77 1.80
CA ILE A 171 -11.72 5.75 3.09
C ILE A 171 -12.14 7.19 3.42
N ASP A 172 -13.43 7.40 3.66
CA ASP A 172 -14.10 8.72 3.77
C ASP A 172 -13.66 9.65 2.63
N ASP A 173 -13.05 10.80 2.94
CA ASP A 173 -12.60 11.77 1.93
C ASP A 173 -11.21 11.46 1.37
N TYR A 174 -10.49 10.49 1.95
CA TYR A 174 -9.14 10.13 1.50
C TYR A 174 -9.19 9.12 0.35
N ARG A 175 -8.41 9.39 -0.70
CA ARG A 175 -8.24 8.51 -1.87
C ARG A 175 -6.80 8.03 -1.96
N VAL A 176 -6.65 6.85 -2.52
CA VAL A 176 -5.34 6.29 -2.88
C VAL A 176 -4.76 7.04 -4.08
N SER A 177 -3.43 7.14 -4.12
CA SER A 177 -2.66 7.73 -5.21
C SER A 177 -1.28 7.08 -5.29
N GLU A 178 -0.48 7.47 -6.27
CA GLU A 178 0.91 7.02 -6.41
C GLU A 178 1.70 7.18 -5.09
N SER A 179 1.54 8.34 -4.44
CA SER A 179 2.22 8.70 -3.19
C SER A 179 1.47 8.32 -1.91
N LYS A 180 0.26 7.75 -2.00
CA LYS A 180 -0.59 7.46 -0.83
C LYS A 180 -1.31 6.13 -0.97
N ASN A 181 -0.92 5.15 -0.16
CA ASN A 181 -1.53 3.82 -0.17
C ASN A 181 -2.63 3.67 0.91
N LEU A 182 -3.31 2.53 0.94
CA LEU A 182 -4.38 2.27 1.91
C LEU A 182 -3.88 2.25 3.36
N THR A 183 -2.66 1.76 3.61
CA THR A 183 -2.03 1.78 4.94
C THR A 183 -1.85 3.21 5.44
N ASP A 184 -1.37 4.12 4.59
CA ASP A 184 -1.20 5.54 4.94
C ASP A 184 -2.54 6.19 5.31
N ILE A 185 -3.61 5.80 4.61
CA ILE A 185 -4.96 6.28 4.90
C ILE A 185 -5.45 5.69 6.23
N LEU A 186 -5.30 4.39 6.47
CA LEU A 186 -5.72 3.73 7.72
C LEU A 186 -5.00 4.29 8.96
N ARG A 187 -3.74 4.70 8.84
CA ARG A 187 -2.97 5.33 9.93
C ARG A 187 -3.58 6.64 10.44
N LYS A 188 -4.50 7.26 9.69
CA LYS A 188 -5.27 8.44 10.13
C LYS A 188 -6.41 8.10 11.08
N TYR A 189 -6.81 6.83 11.15
CA TYR A 189 -7.91 6.37 11.98
C TYR A 189 -7.39 5.59 13.17
N LYS A 190 -8.13 5.65 14.28
CA LYS A 190 -7.88 4.82 15.47
C LYS A 190 -8.70 3.55 15.36
N ALA A 191 -8.26 2.49 16.04
CA ALA A 191 -9.11 1.35 16.24
C ALA A 191 -10.42 1.75 16.95
N ASP A 192 -11.47 0.97 16.73
CA ASP A 192 -12.84 1.18 17.23
C ASP A 192 -13.56 2.41 16.66
N THR A 193 -12.95 3.16 15.73
CA THR A 193 -13.64 4.25 15.00
C THR A 193 -14.36 3.72 13.76
N LYS A 194 -15.34 4.49 13.29
CA LYS A 194 -16.07 4.22 12.06
C LYS A 194 -15.55 5.06 10.91
N ALA A 195 -15.53 4.48 9.72
CA ALA A 195 -15.29 5.19 8.47
C ALA A 195 -15.97 4.49 7.31
N THR A 196 -16.22 5.21 6.23
CA THR A 196 -16.77 4.68 4.98
C THR A 196 -15.64 4.19 4.10
N VAL A 197 -15.58 2.88 3.84
CA VAL A 197 -14.64 2.31 2.88
C VAL A 197 -15.26 2.34 1.49
N HIS A 198 -14.56 2.95 0.53
CA HIS A 198 -14.97 3.02 -0.87
C HIS A 198 -14.24 1.95 -1.68
N PHE A 199 -14.99 1.13 -2.40
CA PHE A 199 -14.44 0.01 -3.16
C PHE A 199 -15.17 -0.22 -4.49
N ILE A 200 -14.53 -0.93 -5.41
CA ILE A 200 -15.15 -1.40 -6.66
C ILE A 200 -15.35 -2.91 -6.55
N ARG A 201 -16.58 -3.37 -6.81
CA ARG A 201 -16.92 -4.78 -6.88
C ARG A 201 -17.64 -5.06 -8.18
N ASN A 202 -17.17 -6.04 -8.94
CA ASN A 202 -17.73 -6.39 -10.26
C ASN A 202 -17.89 -5.16 -11.19
N GLY A 203 -16.90 -4.26 -11.17
CA GLY A 203 -16.90 -3.02 -11.96
C GLY A 203 -17.82 -1.91 -11.47
N LYS A 204 -18.49 -2.07 -10.32
CA LYS A 204 -19.38 -1.04 -9.74
C LYS A 204 -18.74 -0.42 -8.50
N LYS A 205 -18.75 0.91 -8.44
CA LYS A 205 -18.36 1.67 -7.23
C LYS A 205 -19.42 1.43 -6.15
N GLU A 206 -18.99 0.91 -5.02
CA GLU A 206 -19.77 0.66 -3.81
C GLU A 206 -19.09 1.32 -2.61
N SER A 207 -19.79 1.40 -1.48
CA SER A 207 -19.25 1.94 -0.24
C SER A 207 -19.90 1.25 0.94
N VAL A 208 -19.14 1.05 2.01
CA VAL A 208 -19.63 0.40 3.23
C VAL A 208 -19.07 1.08 4.46
N GLU A 209 -19.91 1.29 5.47
CA GLU A 209 -19.45 1.74 6.79
C GLU A 209 -18.74 0.59 7.50
N VAL A 210 -17.51 0.81 7.92
CA VAL A 210 -16.68 -0.14 8.65
C VAL A 210 -16.38 0.42 10.03
N THR A 211 -16.53 -0.40 11.06
CA THR A 211 -15.93 -0.13 12.38
C THR A 211 -14.59 -0.83 12.43
N PHE A 212 -13.49 -0.07 12.45
CA PHE A 212 -12.15 -0.64 12.44
C PHE A 212 -11.85 -1.41 13.71
N GLY A 213 -11.16 -2.53 13.59
CA GLY A 213 -10.72 -3.32 14.74
C GLY A 213 -9.32 -2.91 15.19
N LYS A 214 -8.84 -3.58 16.24
CA LYS A 214 -7.41 -3.60 16.56
C LYS A 214 -6.76 -4.77 15.86
N ARG A 215 -5.52 -4.58 15.44
CA ARG A 215 -4.73 -5.68 14.88
C ARG A 215 -4.55 -6.83 15.87
N SER A 216 -4.37 -6.52 17.16
CA SER A 216 -4.27 -7.52 18.24
C SER A 216 -5.53 -8.35 18.45
N ASP A 217 -6.68 -7.91 17.93
CA ASP A 217 -7.94 -8.67 18.02
C ASP A 217 -8.03 -9.74 16.92
N THR A 218 -7.10 -9.72 15.96
CA THR A 218 -7.06 -10.70 14.88
C THR A 218 -6.71 -12.06 15.46
N PRO A 219 -7.54 -13.10 15.23
CA PRO A 219 -7.21 -14.44 15.67
C PRO A 219 -5.85 -14.84 15.09
N GLN A 220 -4.93 -15.25 15.97
CA GLN A 220 -3.73 -15.97 15.55
C GLN A 220 -4.23 -17.26 14.87
N ILE A 221 -4.10 -17.34 13.55
CA ILE A 221 -4.42 -18.56 12.83
C ILE A 221 -3.27 -19.53 13.15
N GLU A 222 -3.50 -20.38 14.14
CA GLU A 222 -2.57 -21.42 14.59
C GLU A 222 -2.70 -22.72 13.78
N GLU A 223 -3.73 -22.86 12.95
CA GLU A 223 -3.92 -24.08 12.17
C GLU A 223 -2.99 -24.12 10.96
N GLU A 224 -2.08 -25.10 10.94
CA GLU A 224 -1.50 -25.60 9.70
C GLU A 224 -2.66 -25.92 8.74
N THR A 225 -2.67 -25.28 7.57
CA THR A 225 -3.63 -25.55 6.51
C THR A 225 -3.46 -27.00 6.03
N ASP A 226 -4.30 -27.90 6.57
CA ASP A 226 -4.41 -29.28 6.09
C ASP A 226 -4.70 -29.27 4.58
N LYS A 227 -3.75 -29.76 3.78
CA LYS A 227 -3.86 -29.81 2.31
C LYS A 227 -5.11 -30.56 1.82
N CYS A 228 -5.66 -31.44 2.66
CA CYS A 228 -6.91 -32.15 2.37
C CYS A 228 -8.17 -31.32 2.63
N LYS A 229 -8.04 -30.11 3.18
CA LYS A 229 -9.14 -29.15 3.40
C LYS A 229 -9.06 -27.94 2.46
N SER A 230 -7.92 -27.73 1.80
CA SER A 230 -7.74 -26.63 0.85
C SER A 230 -8.42 -26.91 -0.49
N PRO A 231 -9.13 -25.93 -1.08
CA PRO A 231 -9.75 -26.06 -2.39
C PRO A 231 -8.71 -26.31 -3.49
N PHE A 232 -9.08 -27.13 -4.48
CA PHE A 232 -8.22 -27.44 -5.61
C PHE A 232 -9.01 -27.57 -6.91
N LEU A 233 -8.83 -26.58 -7.78
CA LEU A 233 -9.38 -26.62 -9.13
C LEU A 233 -8.70 -27.69 -9.99
N GLY A 234 -7.37 -27.82 -9.88
CA GLY A 234 -6.56 -28.81 -10.59
C GLY A 234 -6.31 -28.48 -12.04
N VAL A 235 -5.55 -27.41 -12.26
CA VAL A 235 -5.08 -26.96 -13.57
C VAL A 235 -3.58 -26.71 -13.54
N ASN A 236 -2.93 -26.92 -14.69
CA ASN A 236 -1.56 -26.51 -14.99
C ASN A 236 -1.58 -25.44 -16.08
N GLU A 237 -0.47 -24.73 -16.21
CA GLU A 237 -0.26 -23.82 -17.33
C GLU A 237 -0.21 -24.57 -18.66
N ALA A 238 -0.78 -23.94 -19.68
CA ALA A 238 -0.77 -24.43 -21.04
C ALA A 238 -0.64 -23.25 -22.00
N GLU A 239 -0.18 -23.52 -23.20
CA GLU A 239 -0.27 -22.57 -24.30
C GLU A 239 -1.71 -22.51 -24.84
N SER A 240 -2.10 -21.34 -25.32
CA SER A 240 -3.36 -21.10 -26.01
C SER A 240 -3.07 -20.38 -27.32
N ASP A 241 -3.76 -20.78 -28.38
CA ASP A 241 -3.71 -20.10 -29.68
C ASP A 241 -4.45 -18.73 -29.64
N ASP A 242 -5.20 -18.46 -28.57
CA ASP A 242 -6.03 -17.26 -28.41
C ASP A 242 -5.27 -16.20 -27.59
N GLU A 243 -4.25 -15.59 -28.20
CA GLU A 243 -3.37 -14.60 -27.56
C GLU A 243 -4.06 -13.27 -27.19
N ASN A 244 -5.29 -13.03 -27.68
CA ASN A 244 -6.00 -11.76 -27.52
C ASN A 244 -7.13 -11.82 -26.47
N VAL A 245 -7.08 -12.80 -25.56
CA VAL A 245 -8.11 -12.99 -24.54
C VAL A 245 -7.52 -12.74 -23.16
N ASP A 246 -8.13 -11.83 -22.41
CA ASP A 246 -7.85 -11.67 -20.99
C ASP A 246 -8.28 -12.94 -20.23
N GLY A 247 -7.30 -13.68 -19.70
CA GLY A 247 -7.54 -14.90 -18.94
C GLY A 247 -6.30 -15.75 -18.78
N VAL A 248 -6.51 -16.94 -18.20
CA VAL A 248 -5.44 -17.89 -17.92
C VAL A 248 -5.63 -19.15 -18.76
N ALA A 249 -4.67 -19.43 -19.63
CA ALA A 249 -4.63 -20.65 -20.43
C ALA A 249 -4.23 -21.86 -19.57
N VAL A 250 -5.03 -22.93 -19.64
CA VAL A 250 -4.90 -24.06 -18.71
C VAL A 250 -4.96 -25.42 -19.39
N ALA A 251 -4.43 -26.42 -18.70
CA ALA A 251 -4.70 -27.83 -18.91
C ALA A 251 -5.25 -28.47 -17.63
N PRO A 252 -6.29 -29.31 -17.71
CA PRO A 252 -6.85 -29.96 -16.52
C PRO A 252 -5.91 -31.06 -16.00
N ILE A 253 -5.84 -31.18 -14.68
CA ILE A 253 -5.22 -32.32 -14.00
C ILE A 253 -6.25 -33.45 -13.90
N LYS A 254 -5.82 -34.70 -14.06
CA LYS A 254 -6.72 -35.87 -13.94
C LYS A 254 -7.41 -35.94 -12.57
N LYS A 255 -8.68 -36.34 -12.59
CA LYS A 255 -9.60 -36.47 -11.44
C LYS A 255 -9.88 -35.17 -10.69
N SER A 256 -9.43 -34.03 -11.22
CA SER A 256 -9.65 -32.72 -10.62
C SER A 256 -11.05 -32.18 -10.84
N THR A 257 -11.36 -31.08 -10.16
CA THR A 257 -12.56 -30.28 -10.43
C THR A 257 -12.56 -29.77 -11.87
N ALA A 258 -11.41 -29.33 -12.40
CA ALA A 258 -11.27 -28.83 -13.76
C ALA A 258 -11.58 -29.89 -14.83
N GLU A 259 -11.11 -31.12 -14.64
CA GLU A 259 -11.47 -32.22 -15.54
C GLU A 259 -12.97 -32.51 -15.49
N GLU A 260 -13.59 -32.50 -14.31
CA GLU A 260 -15.04 -32.71 -14.17
C GLU A 260 -15.88 -31.57 -14.74
N LEU A 261 -15.36 -30.34 -14.72
CA LEU A 261 -15.94 -29.19 -15.42
C LEU A 261 -15.85 -29.35 -16.96
N GLY A 262 -15.07 -30.33 -17.42
CA GLY A 262 -14.85 -30.61 -18.84
C GLY A 262 -13.86 -29.68 -19.50
N ILE A 263 -13.01 -28.99 -18.72
CA ILE A 263 -11.90 -28.15 -19.21
C ILE A 263 -10.95 -29.03 -20.03
N GLN A 264 -10.36 -28.46 -21.08
CA GLN A 264 -9.41 -29.10 -21.99
C GLN A 264 -8.11 -28.29 -22.05
N ARG A 265 -7.02 -28.93 -22.49
CA ARG A 265 -5.75 -28.24 -22.72
C ARG A 265 -5.96 -27.11 -23.73
N GLY A 266 -5.50 -25.92 -23.38
CA GLY A 266 -5.62 -24.71 -24.21
C GLY A 266 -6.91 -23.92 -23.99
N ASP A 267 -7.82 -24.38 -23.11
CA ASP A 267 -8.94 -23.53 -22.69
C ASP A 267 -8.41 -22.33 -21.88
N VAL A 268 -9.05 -21.17 -22.03
CA VAL A 268 -8.69 -19.94 -21.30
C VAL A 268 -9.75 -19.65 -20.24
N ILE A 269 -9.41 -19.75 -18.96
CA ILE A 269 -10.31 -19.37 -17.86
C ILE A 269 -10.42 -17.85 -17.79
N THR A 270 -11.65 -17.33 -17.87
CA THR A 270 -11.93 -15.89 -17.87
C THR A 270 -12.70 -15.42 -16.63
N LYS A 271 -13.51 -16.29 -16.00
CA LYS A 271 -14.17 -16.00 -14.72
C LYS A 271 -14.32 -17.20 -13.82
N ILE A 272 -14.28 -16.96 -12.51
CA ILE A 272 -14.64 -17.93 -11.47
C ILE A 272 -15.62 -17.29 -10.50
N ASN A 273 -16.79 -17.90 -10.30
CA ASN A 273 -17.86 -17.39 -9.44
C ASN A 273 -18.24 -15.92 -9.71
N GLY A 274 -18.09 -15.49 -10.97
CA GLY A 274 -18.34 -14.12 -11.42
C GLY A 274 -17.15 -13.17 -11.32
N ALA A 275 -16.11 -13.49 -10.55
CA ALA A 275 -14.86 -12.73 -10.52
C ALA A 275 -14.08 -12.90 -11.83
N ARG A 276 -13.56 -11.81 -12.38
CA ARG A 276 -12.73 -11.84 -13.59
C ARG A 276 -11.35 -12.38 -13.26
N ILE A 277 -10.86 -13.27 -14.09
CA ILE A 277 -9.52 -13.84 -14.02
C ILE A 277 -8.73 -13.20 -15.15
N VAL A 278 -7.73 -12.38 -14.82
CA VAL A 278 -6.83 -11.76 -15.80
C VAL A 278 -5.50 -12.49 -15.84
N ASP A 279 -5.04 -12.98 -14.69
CA ASP A 279 -3.77 -13.69 -14.55
C ASP A 279 -3.83 -14.85 -13.55
N TRP A 280 -2.72 -15.56 -13.41
CA TRP A 280 -2.56 -16.68 -12.46
C TRP A 280 -2.77 -16.26 -11.00
N THR A 281 -2.49 -15.00 -10.66
CA THR A 281 -2.73 -14.48 -9.29
C THR A 281 -4.22 -14.44 -9.00
N ASP A 282 -5.03 -13.96 -9.94
CA ASP A 282 -6.49 -13.94 -9.82
C ASP A 282 -7.05 -15.36 -9.71
N LEU A 283 -6.53 -16.28 -10.53
CA LEU A 283 -6.94 -17.68 -10.49
C LEU A 283 -6.68 -18.29 -9.11
N GLY A 284 -5.50 -18.05 -8.53
CA GLY A 284 -5.17 -18.49 -7.18
C GLY A 284 -6.12 -17.92 -6.14
N VAL A 285 -6.34 -16.60 -6.13
CA VAL A 285 -7.29 -15.93 -5.22
C VAL A 285 -8.70 -16.50 -5.34
N ALA A 286 -9.18 -16.74 -6.56
CA ALA A 286 -10.51 -17.28 -6.80
C ALA A 286 -10.67 -18.70 -6.27
N VAL A 287 -9.64 -19.54 -6.44
CA VAL A 287 -9.63 -20.90 -5.93
C VAL A 287 -9.57 -20.90 -4.40
N ASP A 288 -8.69 -20.10 -3.80
CA ASP A 288 -8.53 -19.99 -2.34
C ASP A 288 -9.79 -19.45 -1.65
N ALA A 289 -10.57 -18.61 -2.34
CA ALA A 289 -11.85 -18.12 -1.85
C ALA A 289 -12.98 -19.18 -1.91
N CYS A 290 -12.76 -20.34 -2.51
CA CYS A 290 -13.73 -21.42 -2.57
C CYS A 290 -13.69 -22.33 -1.33
N GLU A 291 -14.80 -23.01 -1.06
CA GLU A 291 -14.87 -24.05 -0.03
C GLU A 291 -15.00 -25.43 -0.68
N VAL A 292 -14.24 -26.41 -0.18
CA VAL A 292 -14.33 -27.81 -0.62
C VAL A 292 -15.77 -28.32 -0.44
N GLY A 293 -16.28 -28.98 -1.47
CA GLY A 293 -17.63 -29.53 -1.55
C GLY A 293 -18.70 -28.54 -2.00
N LYS A 294 -18.44 -27.23 -2.01
CA LYS A 294 -19.36 -26.24 -2.59
C LYS A 294 -19.18 -26.12 -4.09
N ASP A 295 -20.27 -25.83 -4.81
CA ASP A 295 -20.22 -25.64 -6.25
C ASP A 295 -19.39 -24.41 -6.63
N ILE A 296 -18.45 -24.60 -7.55
CA ILE A 296 -17.71 -23.55 -8.26
C ILE A 296 -18.26 -23.44 -9.68
N THR A 297 -18.51 -22.21 -10.14
CA THR A 297 -18.87 -21.90 -11.52
C THR A 297 -17.68 -21.28 -12.24
N VAL A 298 -17.26 -21.90 -13.33
CA VAL A 298 -16.11 -21.46 -14.14
C VAL A 298 -16.60 -21.08 -15.54
N GLN A 299 -16.24 -19.88 -15.98
CA GLN A 299 -16.37 -19.43 -17.37
C GLN A 299 -15.01 -19.54 -18.04
N PHE A 300 -14.97 -20.18 -19.20
CA PHE A 300 -13.74 -20.37 -19.96
C PHE A 300 -14.04 -20.29 -21.46
N LEU A 301 -13.04 -19.91 -22.26
CA LEU A 301 -13.12 -19.94 -23.71
C LEU A 301 -12.52 -21.24 -24.24
N ARG A 302 -13.19 -21.80 -25.25
CA ARG A 302 -12.66 -22.89 -26.07
C ARG A 302 -12.82 -22.51 -27.53
N ASN A 303 -11.71 -22.38 -28.25
CA ASN A 303 -11.69 -21.97 -29.65
C ASN A 303 -12.51 -20.68 -29.88
N GLY A 304 -12.27 -19.65 -29.06
CA GLY A 304 -13.00 -18.38 -29.07
C GLY A 304 -14.47 -18.42 -28.61
N LYS A 305 -15.01 -19.58 -28.24
CA LYS A 305 -16.40 -19.71 -27.77
C LYS A 305 -16.46 -19.77 -26.25
N GLU A 306 -17.31 -18.94 -25.66
CA GLU A 306 -17.57 -18.95 -24.21
C GLU A 306 -18.34 -20.21 -23.78
N MET A 307 -17.79 -20.86 -22.77
CA MET A 307 -18.33 -22.01 -22.08
C MET A 307 -18.51 -21.67 -20.60
N THR A 308 -19.50 -22.29 -19.97
CA THR A 308 -19.71 -22.18 -18.51
C THR A 308 -20.03 -23.54 -17.96
N ALA A 309 -19.36 -23.93 -16.88
CA ALA A 309 -19.58 -25.18 -16.19
C ALA A 309 -19.60 -24.96 -14.67
N THR A 310 -20.36 -25.80 -13.98
CA THR A 310 -20.49 -25.76 -12.52
C THR A 310 -20.32 -27.16 -11.95
N LYS A 311 -19.42 -27.31 -10.97
CA LYS A 311 -19.14 -28.57 -10.26
C LYS A 311 -18.74 -28.31 -8.81
N PRO A 312 -18.89 -29.29 -7.90
CA PRO A 312 -18.36 -29.18 -6.55
C PRO A 312 -16.83 -29.04 -6.55
N MET A 313 -16.29 -28.10 -5.78
CA MET A 313 -14.85 -27.94 -5.58
C MET A 313 -14.28 -29.13 -4.81
N LYS A 314 -13.29 -29.80 -5.37
CA LYS A 314 -12.55 -30.86 -4.68
C LYS A 314 -11.40 -30.30 -3.85
N SER A 315 -10.98 -31.05 -2.84
CA SER A 315 -9.67 -30.84 -2.22
C SER A 315 -8.56 -31.47 -3.07
N TYR A 316 -7.31 -31.16 -2.74
CA TYR A 316 -6.18 -31.86 -3.33
C TYR A 316 -6.25 -33.38 -3.09
N CYS A 317 -6.57 -33.81 -1.87
CA CYS A 317 -6.59 -35.23 -1.50
C CYS A 317 -7.71 -36.01 -2.21
N ASP A 318 -8.83 -35.35 -2.56
CA ASP A 318 -9.91 -35.95 -3.33
C ASP A 318 -9.49 -36.33 -4.75
N THR A 319 -8.48 -35.65 -5.29
CA THR A 319 -7.99 -35.95 -6.64
C THR A 319 -7.20 -37.24 -6.73
N LYS A 320 -6.82 -37.86 -5.60
CA LYS A 320 -6.05 -39.12 -5.51
C LYS A 320 -5.00 -39.17 -6.63
N PRO A 321 -3.98 -38.29 -6.58
CA PRO A 321 -3.10 -38.02 -7.73
C PRO A 321 -2.75 -39.33 -8.41
N TYR A 322 -3.21 -39.47 -9.64
CA TYR A 322 -2.99 -40.68 -10.41
C TYR A 322 -1.53 -40.65 -10.85
N THR A 323 -0.66 -41.24 -10.05
CA THR A 323 0.64 -41.68 -10.54
C THR A 323 0.41 -43.08 -11.10
N GLU A 324 0.43 -43.24 -12.42
CA GLU A 324 0.44 -44.56 -13.04
C GLU A 324 1.67 -45.38 -12.63
N TRP A 325 2.64 -44.73 -11.96
CA TRP A 325 3.80 -45.32 -11.30
C TRP A 325 3.91 -44.77 -9.87
N GLY A 326 3.59 -45.61 -8.88
CA GLY A 326 3.29 -45.23 -7.49
C GLY A 326 4.37 -44.49 -6.70
N TRP A 327 4.31 -43.15 -6.70
CA TRP A 327 5.03 -42.29 -5.75
C TRP A 327 4.01 -41.42 -5.02
N ASN A 328 3.97 -41.54 -3.70
CA ASN A 328 2.98 -40.90 -2.84
C ASN A 328 3.70 -40.01 -1.81
N ASP A 329 4.51 -39.06 -2.30
CA ASP A 329 5.23 -38.07 -1.51
C ASP A 329 4.69 -36.64 -1.67
N GLY A 330 3.75 -36.41 -2.59
CA GLY A 330 3.11 -35.11 -2.78
C GLY A 330 3.85 -34.18 -3.72
N GLU A 331 4.88 -34.64 -4.44
CA GLU A 331 5.53 -33.88 -5.51
C GLU A 331 4.93 -34.23 -6.88
N ILE A 332 4.66 -33.20 -7.70
CA ILE A 332 4.19 -33.37 -9.08
C ILE A 332 5.43 -33.53 -9.96
N HIS A 333 5.68 -34.75 -10.44
CA HIS A 333 6.65 -34.99 -11.51
C HIS A 333 5.97 -34.75 -12.86
N ILE A 334 6.39 -33.71 -13.58
CA ILE A 334 5.92 -33.40 -14.93
C ILE A 334 6.82 -34.17 -15.90
N PHE A 335 6.24 -35.12 -16.64
CA PHE A 335 6.92 -35.73 -17.78
C PHE A 335 6.60 -34.88 -19.02
N SER A 336 7.63 -34.28 -19.62
CA SER A 336 7.51 -33.73 -20.98
C SER A 336 7.37 -34.91 -21.93
N ALA A 337 6.18 -35.09 -22.50
CA ALA A 337 5.97 -36.00 -23.61
C ALA A 337 6.28 -35.25 -24.91
N GLU A 338 7.57 -35.14 -25.24
CA GLU A 338 8.01 -34.89 -26.60
C GLU A 338 8.67 -36.17 -27.14
N GLY A 339 7.91 -36.93 -27.94
CA GLY A 339 8.43 -38.06 -28.70
C GLY A 339 7.40 -39.16 -28.93
N ASP A 340 7.10 -39.44 -30.21
CA ASP A 340 6.23 -40.52 -30.70
C ASP A 340 6.87 -41.92 -30.62
N ASP A 341 7.73 -42.20 -29.63
CA ASP A 341 8.39 -43.51 -29.50
C ASP A 341 8.17 -44.09 -28.09
N GLU A 342 7.47 -45.23 -28.05
CA GLU A 342 6.91 -45.90 -26.86
C GLU A 342 7.95 -46.64 -26.00
N ASP A 343 9.25 -46.53 -26.25
CA ASP A 343 10.28 -47.24 -25.48
C ASP A 343 11.54 -46.37 -25.31
N GLU A 344 11.95 -46.15 -24.05
CA GLU A 344 13.18 -45.49 -23.57
C GLU A 344 13.16 -43.96 -23.32
N ALA A 345 12.47 -43.54 -22.26
CA ALA A 345 12.75 -42.26 -21.60
C ALA A 345 14.10 -42.33 -20.86
N LYS A 346 15.11 -41.57 -21.30
CA LYS A 346 16.39 -41.41 -20.62
C LYS A 346 16.31 -40.32 -19.54
N GLU A 347 16.87 -40.62 -18.37
CA GLU A 347 17.11 -39.70 -17.26
C GLU A 347 18.10 -38.59 -17.68
N GLU A 348 17.60 -37.45 -18.19
CA GLU A 348 18.39 -36.22 -18.22
C GLU A 348 17.59 -35.06 -17.60
N GLU A 349 18.15 -34.58 -16.49
CA GLU A 349 17.96 -33.31 -15.80
C GLU A 349 16.57 -32.65 -15.84
N ALA A 350 15.75 -33.01 -14.85
CA ALA A 350 14.60 -32.21 -14.41
C ALA A 350 15.08 -30.82 -13.93
N THR A 351 15.10 -29.86 -14.85
CA THR A 351 15.28 -28.45 -14.53
C THR A 351 13.92 -27.84 -14.20
N GLY A 352 13.76 -27.42 -12.94
CA GLY A 352 12.76 -26.44 -12.52
C GLY A 352 11.30 -26.91 -12.52
N VAL A 353 10.88 -27.54 -11.42
CA VAL A 353 9.46 -27.67 -11.07
C VAL A 353 8.89 -26.27 -10.84
N MET A 354 8.09 -25.74 -11.78
CA MET A 354 7.10 -24.70 -11.44
C MET A 354 5.97 -25.39 -10.69
N GLY A 355 6.18 -25.53 -9.38
CA GLY A 355 5.14 -25.89 -8.45
C GLY A 355 3.99 -24.89 -8.58
N ARG A 356 2.78 -25.44 -8.58
CA ARG A 356 1.52 -24.81 -8.15
C ARG A 356 1.76 -23.56 -7.28
N PRO A 357 0.94 -22.50 -7.37
CA PRO A 357 0.77 -21.59 -6.25
C PRO A 357 0.29 -22.48 -5.08
N GLU A 358 1.20 -22.77 -4.15
CA GLU A 358 0.91 -23.52 -2.93
C GLU A 358 -0.27 -22.84 -2.25
N ALA A 359 -1.28 -23.60 -1.76
CA ALA A 359 -2.44 -23.02 -1.10
C ALA A 359 -1.95 -22.01 -0.04
N LEU A 360 -2.20 -20.74 -0.32
CA LEU A 360 -1.45 -19.65 0.28
C LEU A 360 -2.01 -19.42 1.68
N ASP A 361 -1.27 -19.81 2.73
CA ASP A 361 -1.59 -19.33 4.07
C ASP A 361 -1.22 -17.84 4.13
N LEU A 362 -2.20 -17.02 3.75
CA LEU A 362 -2.12 -15.57 3.77
C LEU A 362 -2.08 -15.03 5.21
N SER A 363 -2.36 -15.85 6.23
CA SER A 363 -2.44 -15.37 7.61
C SER A 363 -1.09 -15.07 8.26
N LYS A 364 0.01 -15.65 7.75
CA LYS A 364 1.37 -15.47 8.25
C LYS A 364 2.37 -15.34 7.11
N VAL A 365 3.22 -14.35 7.21
CA VAL A 365 4.29 -14.02 6.27
C VAL A 365 5.62 -14.06 7.02
N LYS A 366 6.58 -14.79 6.46
CA LYS A 366 7.98 -14.74 6.86
C LYS A 366 8.68 -13.65 6.08
N VAL A 367 9.55 -12.92 6.76
CA VAL A 367 10.41 -11.94 6.13
C VAL A 367 11.82 -12.49 6.05
N ALA A 368 12.36 -12.54 4.84
CA ALA A 368 13.79 -12.72 4.62
C ALA A 368 14.39 -11.37 4.24
N VAL A 369 15.49 -10.98 4.89
CA VAL A 369 16.27 -9.80 4.51
C VAL A 369 17.55 -10.28 3.84
N GLU A 370 17.67 -9.97 2.56
CA GLU A 370 18.74 -10.41 1.67
C GLU A 370 19.49 -9.21 1.10
N ASP A 371 20.71 -9.44 0.60
CA ASP A 371 21.43 -8.44 -0.19
C ASP A 371 20.83 -8.33 -1.59
N LEU A 372 20.71 -7.11 -2.11
CA LEU A 372 20.28 -6.88 -3.48
C LEU A 372 21.38 -7.34 -4.45
N THR A 373 21.02 -8.10 -5.48
CA THR A 373 21.98 -8.52 -6.52
C THR A 373 22.11 -7.46 -7.62
N GLN A 374 23.21 -7.52 -8.38
CA GLN A 374 23.44 -6.61 -9.52
C GLN A 374 22.40 -6.81 -10.63
N GLN A 375 21.98 -8.05 -10.88
CA GLN A 375 20.97 -8.35 -11.89
C GLN A 375 19.61 -7.75 -11.52
N GLU A 376 19.17 -7.90 -10.26
CA GLU A 376 17.93 -7.29 -9.78
C GLU A 376 18.00 -5.76 -9.83
N SER A 377 19.15 -5.17 -9.51
CA SER A 377 19.39 -3.74 -9.67
C SER A 377 19.22 -3.27 -11.12
N ASP A 378 19.77 -4.00 -12.08
CA ASP A 378 19.65 -3.70 -13.51
C ASP A 378 18.21 -3.88 -14.01
N ASP A 379 17.51 -4.91 -13.55
CA ASP A 379 16.10 -5.14 -13.84
C ASP A 379 15.23 -4.00 -13.29
N MET A 380 15.49 -3.54 -12.06
CA MET A 380 14.77 -2.42 -11.46
C MET A 380 14.97 -1.11 -12.23
N ARG A 381 16.20 -0.88 -12.69
CA ARG A 381 16.53 0.30 -13.50
C ARG A 381 15.89 0.25 -14.88
N THR A 382 15.90 -0.90 -15.54
CA THR A 382 15.42 -1.03 -16.92
C THR A 382 13.91 -1.16 -17.01
N LYS A 383 13.28 -1.88 -16.07
CA LYS A 383 11.85 -2.17 -16.09
C LYS A 383 11.00 -1.12 -15.36
N TYR A 384 11.52 -0.55 -14.28
CA TYR A 384 10.75 0.36 -13.41
C TYR A 384 11.39 1.75 -13.29
N ASN A 385 12.44 2.03 -14.08
CA ASN A 385 13.17 3.29 -14.08
C ASN A 385 13.71 3.72 -12.68
N MET A 386 13.98 2.72 -11.83
CA MET A 386 14.47 2.93 -10.47
C MET A 386 15.98 2.68 -10.37
N ASN A 387 16.72 3.69 -9.94
CA ASN A 387 18.16 3.56 -9.74
C ASN A 387 18.50 3.06 -8.33
N MET A 388 18.34 1.75 -8.10
CA MET A 388 18.69 1.10 -6.83
C MET A 388 20.00 0.33 -6.97
N ALA A 389 21.12 0.94 -6.59
CA ALA A 389 22.41 0.25 -6.60
C ALA A 389 22.52 -0.73 -5.41
N PRO A 390 23.10 -1.94 -5.61
CA PRO A 390 23.45 -2.82 -4.52
C PRO A 390 24.60 -2.17 -3.75
N SER A 391 24.27 -1.57 -2.61
CA SER A 391 25.24 -0.82 -1.81
C SER A 391 25.05 -1.14 -0.34
N ASN A 392 26.17 -1.38 0.32
CA ASN A 392 26.28 -1.69 1.75
C ASN A 392 27.38 -0.80 2.36
N GLU A 393 27.44 0.45 1.89
CA GLU A 393 28.42 1.46 2.29
C GLU A 393 28.06 2.10 3.64
N LEU A 394 26.76 2.11 3.96
CA LEU A 394 26.28 2.58 5.25
C LEU A 394 26.37 1.47 6.29
N ARG A 395 27.08 1.76 7.39
CA ARG A 395 27.14 0.87 8.53
C ARG A 395 25.83 0.95 9.33
N VAL A 396 25.11 -0.17 9.38
CA VAL A 396 23.88 -0.34 10.15
C VAL A 396 24.04 -1.55 11.07
N ASN A 397 23.78 -1.37 12.37
CA ASN A 397 23.80 -2.48 13.34
C ASN A 397 22.37 -2.98 13.58
N ASP A 398 22.23 -4.26 13.93
CA ASP A 398 20.97 -4.88 14.41
C ASP A 398 19.75 -4.65 13.50
N LEU A 399 19.97 -4.57 12.18
CA LEU A 399 18.89 -4.45 11.21
C LEU A 399 18.01 -5.70 11.22
N GLY A 400 16.73 -5.53 11.51
CA GLY A 400 15.75 -6.61 11.49
C GLY A 400 14.30 -6.13 11.41
N LEU A 401 13.42 -7.08 11.12
CA LEU A 401 11.97 -6.91 11.02
C LEU A 401 11.31 -7.93 11.95
N PHE A 402 10.60 -7.45 12.97
CA PHE A 402 10.07 -8.29 14.06
C PHE A 402 8.60 -7.97 14.41
N PRO A 403 7.80 -8.95 14.88
CA PRO A 403 8.12 -10.36 14.97
C PRO A 403 8.20 -10.99 13.57
N ASN A 404 8.88 -12.13 13.46
CA ASN A 404 9.00 -12.86 12.20
C ASN A 404 8.87 -14.36 12.53
N PRO A 405 7.82 -15.05 12.05
CA PRO A 405 6.74 -14.57 11.16
C PRO A 405 5.73 -13.61 11.81
N ASP A 406 5.03 -12.82 10.99
CA ASP A 406 3.90 -11.95 11.39
C ASP A 406 2.77 -12.00 10.34
N GLN A 407 1.61 -11.39 10.60
CA GLN A 407 0.51 -11.20 9.64
C GLN A 407 0.74 -10.01 8.68
N GLY A 408 2.00 -9.63 8.43
CA GLY A 408 2.37 -8.57 7.49
C GLY A 408 2.67 -7.19 8.10
N ALA A 409 2.76 -7.05 9.44
CA ALA A 409 3.31 -5.85 10.07
C ALA A 409 4.56 -6.20 10.82
N PHE A 410 5.60 -5.44 10.56
CA PHE A 410 6.91 -5.68 11.09
C PHE A 410 7.40 -4.42 11.73
N ARG A 411 8.05 -4.55 12.88
CA ARG A 411 8.83 -3.48 13.48
C ARG A 411 10.20 -3.49 12.82
N LEU A 412 10.47 -2.48 12.00
CA LEU A 412 11.80 -2.22 11.47
C LEU A 412 12.66 -1.69 12.62
N GLN A 413 13.72 -2.42 12.94
CA GLN A 413 14.68 -2.05 13.97
C GLN A 413 16.07 -2.01 13.38
N PHE A 414 16.85 -0.99 13.73
CA PHE A 414 18.28 -0.92 13.45
C PHE A 414 18.95 0.16 14.31
N GLU A 415 20.27 0.22 14.33
CA GLU A 415 21.03 1.30 14.95
C GLU A 415 22.04 1.91 13.97
N LEU A 416 22.06 3.26 13.91
CA LEU A 416 23.05 4.02 13.15
C LEU A 416 24.12 4.58 14.11
N PRO A 417 25.38 4.10 14.04
CA PRO A 417 26.43 4.51 14.96
C PRO A 417 26.98 5.91 14.66
N GLU A 418 26.84 6.37 13.41
CA GLU A 418 27.33 7.67 12.94
C GLU A 418 26.16 8.66 12.80
N GLN A 419 26.44 9.95 13.03
CA GLN A 419 25.48 11.03 12.80
C GLN A 419 25.54 11.51 11.36
N GLY A 420 24.38 11.62 10.71
CA GLY A 420 24.28 12.18 9.36
C GLY A 420 22.83 12.36 8.92
N THR A 421 22.62 13.06 7.81
CA THR A 421 21.27 13.24 7.23
C THR A 421 20.74 11.91 6.74
N THR A 422 19.69 11.37 7.35
CA THR A 422 19.21 10.01 7.15
C THR A 422 17.79 9.97 6.56
N SER A 423 17.58 9.13 5.56
CA SER A 423 16.24 8.75 5.08
C SER A 423 16.10 7.24 4.98
N ILE A 424 14.88 6.75 5.18
CA ILE A 424 14.50 5.33 5.14
C ILE A 424 13.35 5.21 4.15
N ARG A 425 13.50 4.34 3.16
CA ARG A 425 12.47 4.06 2.17
C ARG A 425 12.29 2.57 1.97
N ILE A 426 11.05 2.13 1.84
CA ILE A 426 10.73 0.77 1.39
C ILE A 426 9.91 0.90 0.13
N TYR A 427 10.40 0.27 -0.93
CA TYR A 427 9.71 0.18 -2.20
C TYR A 427 9.19 -1.23 -2.41
N ASN A 428 8.08 -1.36 -3.11
CA ASN A 428 7.65 -2.66 -3.62
C ASN A 428 8.31 -2.99 -4.97
N ALA A 429 7.98 -4.14 -5.54
CA ALA A 429 8.52 -4.59 -6.83
C ALA A 429 8.11 -3.72 -8.04
N ALA A 430 7.05 -2.91 -7.91
CA ALA A 430 6.64 -1.94 -8.92
C ALA A 430 7.31 -0.57 -8.73
N GLY A 431 8.11 -0.41 -7.67
CA GLY A 431 8.85 0.80 -7.38
C GLY A 431 8.11 1.89 -6.61
N ARG A 432 6.89 1.60 -6.20
CA ARG A 432 6.12 2.50 -5.35
C ARG A 432 6.70 2.48 -3.93
N SER A 433 6.89 3.68 -3.36
CA SER A 433 7.26 3.80 -1.96
C SER A 433 6.05 3.47 -1.08
N ILE A 434 6.19 2.45 -0.23
CA ILE A 434 5.17 2.03 0.73
C ILE A 434 5.51 2.45 2.17
N TYR A 435 6.73 2.96 2.36
CA TYR A 435 7.23 3.50 3.61
C TYR A 435 8.31 4.53 3.25
N ASP A 436 8.13 5.80 3.61
CA ASP A 436 9.11 6.87 3.37
C ASP A 436 9.24 7.75 4.61
N TYR A 437 10.44 7.79 5.19
CA TYR A 437 10.74 8.52 6.41
C TYR A 437 12.05 9.27 6.29
N ASP A 438 12.01 10.60 6.37
CA ASP A 438 13.20 11.45 6.48
C ASP A 438 13.48 11.80 7.94
N LEU A 439 14.59 11.29 8.47
CA LEU A 439 14.99 11.51 9.85
C LEU A 439 15.84 12.79 10.03
N GLY A 440 16.25 13.46 8.95
CA GLY A 440 17.20 14.56 9.01
C GLY A 440 18.51 14.11 9.65
N SER A 441 19.21 14.98 10.39
CA SER A 441 20.46 14.59 11.07
C SER A 441 20.20 13.60 12.21
N TYR A 442 20.58 12.34 12.01
CA TYR A 442 20.25 11.23 12.90
C TYR A 442 21.44 10.33 13.24
N SER A 443 21.44 9.82 14.48
CA SER A 443 22.21 8.68 14.98
C SER A 443 21.46 8.03 16.15
N GLY A 444 21.75 6.76 16.40
CA GLY A 444 21.16 5.96 17.49
C GLY A 444 20.21 4.86 17.03
N PRO A 445 19.52 4.19 17.98
CA PRO A 445 18.59 3.11 17.69
C PRO A 445 17.31 3.67 17.06
N PHE A 446 16.81 3.02 16.02
CA PHE A 446 15.56 3.33 15.34
C PHE A 446 14.60 2.14 15.52
N SER A 447 13.33 2.43 15.81
CA SER A 447 12.29 1.41 15.82
C SER A 447 10.95 1.99 15.38
N ASP A 448 10.42 1.51 14.26
CA ASP A 448 9.09 1.92 13.80
C ASP A 448 8.31 0.76 13.19
N GLU A 449 6.99 0.88 13.16
CA GLU A 449 6.10 -0.10 12.57
C GLU A 449 5.98 0.10 11.06
N VAL A 450 6.15 -0.98 10.33
CA VAL A 450 6.04 -1.09 8.88
C VAL A 450 4.92 -2.09 8.58
N ASP A 451 3.78 -1.60 8.09
CA ASP A 451 2.66 -2.45 7.70
C ASP A 451 2.62 -2.63 6.18
N ILE A 452 2.90 -3.85 5.77
CA ILE A 452 2.95 -4.29 4.37
C ILE A 452 1.92 -5.39 4.08
N SER A 453 1.04 -5.69 5.04
CA SER A 453 -0.07 -6.64 4.87
C SER A 453 -0.98 -6.28 3.69
N GLN A 454 -1.08 -4.98 3.39
CA GLN A 454 -1.89 -4.41 2.32
C GLN A 454 -1.23 -4.44 0.94
N ASN A 455 0.04 -4.80 0.84
CA ASN A 455 0.81 -4.80 -0.41
C ASN A 455 1.06 -6.22 -0.95
N GLY A 456 0.75 -7.24 -0.15
CA GLY A 456 0.80 -8.65 -0.54
C GLY A 456 2.18 -9.30 -0.35
N PRO A 457 2.32 -10.61 -0.61
CA PRO A 457 3.62 -11.28 -0.66
C PRO A 457 4.47 -10.72 -1.81
N GLY A 458 5.80 -10.78 -1.71
CA GLY A 458 6.66 -10.38 -2.82
C GLY A 458 8.01 -9.83 -2.39
N ALA A 459 8.77 -9.34 -3.38
CA ALA A 459 10.02 -8.64 -3.12
C ALA A 459 9.74 -7.16 -2.83
N TYR A 460 10.33 -6.70 -1.73
CA TYR A 460 10.39 -5.30 -1.34
C TYR A 460 11.85 -4.90 -1.24
N TYR A 461 12.11 -3.60 -1.29
CA TYR A 461 13.47 -3.07 -1.28
C TYR A 461 13.57 -1.95 -0.25
N LEU A 462 14.30 -2.25 0.84
CA LEU A 462 14.63 -1.30 1.89
C LEU A 462 15.89 -0.52 1.49
N GLU A 463 15.77 0.80 1.42
CA GLU A 463 16.88 1.72 1.23
C GLU A 463 17.02 2.60 2.49
N ILE A 464 18.19 2.54 3.13
CA ILE A 464 18.57 3.47 4.20
C ILE A 464 19.73 4.32 3.68
N THR A 465 19.52 5.62 3.55
CA THR A 465 20.55 6.56 3.10
C THR A 465 21.01 7.42 4.28
N GLN A 466 22.31 7.64 4.44
CA GLN A 466 22.87 8.61 5.39
C GLN A 466 23.98 9.42 4.73
N GLY A 467 23.72 10.71 4.44
CA GLY A 467 24.61 11.55 3.66
C GLY A 467 24.81 10.99 2.25
N THR A 468 26.05 10.65 1.89
CA THR A 468 26.37 9.99 0.61
C THR A 468 26.39 8.46 0.70
N LYS A 469 26.39 7.89 1.91
CA LYS A 469 26.43 6.45 2.13
C LYS A 469 25.02 5.89 2.07
N ARG A 470 24.88 4.65 1.60
CA ARG A 470 23.58 3.97 1.53
C ARG A 470 23.70 2.48 1.86
N LEU A 471 22.58 1.94 2.31
CA LEU A 471 22.33 0.51 2.50
C LEU A 471 21.08 0.15 1.72
N THR A 472 21.19 -0.83 0.82
CA THR A 472 20.05 -1.39 0.09
C THR A 472 19.89 -2.86 0.46
N LYS A 473 18.70 -3.26 0.87
CA LYS A 473 18.35 -4.66 1.19
C LYS A 473 17.10 -5.07 0.43
N LYS A 474 17.07 -6.31 -0.04
CA LYS A 474 15.87 -6.97 -0.51
C LYS A 474 15.15 -7.58 0.69
N VAL A 475 13.89 -7.21 0.88
CA VAL A 475 13.02 -7.73 1.92
C VAL A 475 11.99 -8.62 1.23
N VAL A 476 12.15 -9.93 1.33
CA VAL A 476 11.25 -10.89 0.70
C VAL A 476 10.18 -11.28 1.68
N LEU A 477 8.94 -10.94 1.34
CA LEU A 477 7.76 -11.38 2.05
C LEU A 477 7.32 -12.70 1.44
N GLN A 478 7.69 -13.77 2.12
CA GLN A 478 7.30 -15.12 1.75
C GLN A 478 6.08 -15.50 2.57
N LYS A 479 5.05 -16.03 1.92
CA LYS A 479 3.98 -16.67 2.67
C LYS A 479 4.54 -17.87 3.40
N VAL A 480 4.02 -18.15 4.59
CA VAL A 480 4.37 -19.38 5.29
C VAL A 480 3.74 -20.52 4.52
N VAL A 481 4.57 -21.28 3.82
CA VAL A 481 4.18 -22.54 3.19
C VAL A 481 4.11 -23.59 4.28
N ASN A 482 2.97 -24.29 4.39
CA ASN A 482 2.83 -25.50 5.20
C ASN A 482 2.99 -26.76 4.34
#